data_AF-A0A2V8WGB5-F1
#
_entry.id   AF-A0A2V8WGB5-F1
#
_cell.length_a   1.000
_cell.length_b   1.000
_cell.length_c   1.000
_cell.angle_alpha   90.00
_cell.angle_beta   90.00
_cell.angle_gamma   90.00
#
_symmetry.space_group_name_H-M   'P 1'
#
loop_
_entity.id
_entity.type
_entity.pdbx_description
1 polymer ?
#
loop_
_entity_poly.entity_id
_entity_poly.type
_entity_poly.pdbx_seq_one_letter_code
_entity_poly.pdbx_strand_id
1 'polypeptide(L)' 'EDFVLDYLPPYSPELNPIERVWKLTRRQCLHNRYFPVLEEVVAVVETQFENWRNGNETLRLCAIT' A
#
# COMPACT_ATOMS: atom_id res chain seq x y z
N GLU A 1 24.85 2.73 2.51
CA GLU A 1 23.68 3.62 2.43
C GLU A 1 23.30 3.95 3.85
N ASP A 2 23.29 5.24 4.19
CA ASP A 2 22.88 5.70 5.52
C ASP A 2 21.37 5.87 5.54
N PHE A 3 20.71 5.30 6.54
CA PHE A 3 19.26 5.49 6.72
C PHE A 3 19.00 6.94 7.15
N VAL A 4 18.19 7.65 6.38
CA VAL A 4 17.76 9.03 6.67
C VAL A 4 16.28 9.04 7.03
N LEU A 5 15.90 9.92 7.95
CA LEU A 5 14.51 10.13 8.36
C LEU A 5 13.95 11.39 7.70
N ASP A 6 12.88 11.23 6.94
CA ASP A 6 12.10 12.34 6.39
C ASP A 6 10.96 12.72 7.34
N TYR A 7 10.94 13.98 7.77
CA TYR A 7 9.91 14.51 8.66
C TYR A 7 8.78 15.12 7.84
N LEU A 8 7.58 14.55 7.96
CA LEU A 8 6.37 15.07 7.34
C LEU A 8 5.65 16.06 8.28
N PRO A 9 4.99 17.10 7.74
CA PRO A 9 4.15 17.96 8.55
C PRO A 9 2.97 17.18 9.16
N PRO A 10 2.47 17.64 10.32
CA PRO A 10 1.36 16.96 11.01
C PRO A 10 0.10 16.97 10.14
N TYR A 11 -0.64 15.85 10.16
CA TYR A 11 -1.91 15.66 9.45
C TYR A 11 -1.82 15.76 7.91
N SER A 12 -0.66 15.46 7.32
CA SER A 12 -0.46 15.41 5.86
C SER A 12 -0.30 13.99 5.30
N PRO A 13 -1.35 13.14 5.35
CA PRO A 13 -1.29 11.79 4.79
C PRO A 13 -1.06 11.78 3.27
N GLU A 14 -1.42 12.86 2.56
CA GLU A 14 -1.16 13.03 1.13
C GLU A 14 0.32 13.06 0.76
N LEU A 15 1.18 13.39 1.72
CA LEU A 15 2.64 13.42 1.53
C LEU A 15 3.28 12.08 1.85
N ASN A 16 2.56 11.14 2.49
CA ASN A 16 3.09 9.83 2.82
C ASN A 16 2.77 8.82 1.69
N PRO A 17 3.76 8.37 0.89
CA PRO A 17 3.50 7.53 -0.28
C PRO A 17 2.77 6.22 0.03
N ILE A 18 2.97 5.67 1.25
CA ILE A 18 2.33 4.41 1.67
C ILE A 18 0.79 4.52 1.77
N GLU A 19 0.26 5.71 2.04
CA GLU A 19 -1.19 5.94 2.18
C GLU A 19 -1.93 5.62 0.88
N ARG A 20 -1.28 5.88 -0.27
CA ARG A 20 -1.82 5.54 -1.58
C ARG A 20 -1.89 4.02 -1.77
N VAL A 21 -0.86 3.28 -1.33
CA VAL A 21 -0.84 1.82 -1.38
C VAL A 21 -2.01 1.27 -0.55
N TRP A 22 -2.17 1.72 0.70
CA TRP A 22 -3.27 1.28 1.57
C TRP A 22 -4.66 1.58 0.99
N LYS A 23 -4.83 2.75 0.37
CA LYS A 23 -6.07 3.12 -0.31
C LYS A 23 -6.38 2.18 -1.47
N LEU A 24 -5.37 1.78 -2.25
CA LEU A 24 -5.53 0.84 -3.35
C LEU A 24 -5.80 -0.58 -2.86
N THR A 25 -5.07 -1.07 -1.85
CA THR A 25 -5.31 -2.38 -1.22
C THR A 25 -6.75 -2.48 -0.75
N ARG A 26 -7.24 -1.45 -0.02
CA ARG A 26 -8.64 -1.41 0.39
C ARG A 26 -9.59 -1.50 -0.79
N ARG A 27 -9.44 -0.65 -1.81
CA ARG A 27 -10.36 -0.57 -2.95
C ARG A 27 -10.34 -1.80 -3.86
N GLN A 28 -9.18 -2.40 -4.06
CA GLN A 28 -8.99 -3.42 -5.09
C GLN A 28 -9.17 -4.84 -4.56
N CYS A 29 -8.83 -5.12 -3.30
CA CYS A 29 -8.85 -6.49 -2.80
C CYS A 29 -9.64 -6.71 -1.50
N LEU A 30 -9.94 -5.66 -0.71
CA LEU A 30 -10.63 -5.81 0.59
C LEU A 30 -12.05 -5.21 0.63
N HIS A 31 -12.40 -4.31 -0.29
CA HIS A 31 -13.65 -3.55 -0.21
C HIS A 31 -14.88 -4.45 -0.39
N ASN A 32 -15.87 -4.29 0.50
CA ASN A 32 -17.16 -5.00 0.50
C ASN A 32 -17.04 -6.53 0.42
N ARG A 33 -15.96 -7.10 0.98
CA ARG A 33 -15.75 -8.54 1.04
C ARG A 33 -15.70 -9.00 2.49
N TYR A 34 -16.45 -10.05 2.80
CA TYR A 34 -16.37 -10.73 4.08
C TYR A 34 -15.24 -11.75 4.05
N PHE A 35 -14.49 -11.82 5.16
CA PHE A 35 -13.41 -12.77 5.37
C PHE A 35 -13.69 -13.51 6.68
N PRO A 36 -13.97 -14.82 6.65
CA PRO A 36 -14.24 -15.63 7.83
C PRO A 36 -13.05 -15.72 8.80
N VAL A 37 -11.82 -15.66 8.27
CA VAL A 37 -10.58 -15.79 9.04
C VAL A 37 -9.52 -14.80 8.55
N LEU A 38 -8.54 -14.49 9.39
CA LEU A 38 -7.51 -13.50 9.10
C LEU A 38 -6.57 -13.96 7.97
N GLU A 39 -6.32 -15.26 7.88
CA GLU A 39 -5.45 -15.88 6.88
C GLU A 39 -5.93 -15.57 5.46
N GLU A 40 -7.25 -15.50 5.25
CA GLU A 40 -7.81 -15.13 3.94
C GLU A 40 -7.53 -13.66 3.58
N VAL A 41 -7.55 -12.76 4.57
CA VAL A 41 -7.18 -11.35 4.35
C VAL A 41 -5.71 -11.28 3.95
N VAL A 42 -4.83 -11.96 4.70
CA VAL A 42 -3.39 -11.98 4.43
C VAL A 42 -3.11 -12.49 3.02
N ALA A 43 -3.67 -13.65 2.65
CA ALA A 43 -3.46 -14.26 1.34
C ALA A 43 -3.91 -13.33 0.19
N VAL A 44 -5.04 -12.64 0.34
CA VAL A 44 -5.56 -11.72 -0.68
C VAL A 44 -4.70 -10.46 -0.79
N VAL A 45 -4.20 -9.93 0.34
CA VAL A 45 -3.28 -8.78 0.34
C VAL A 45 -1.93 -9.18 -0.29
N GLU A 46 -1.35 -10.31 0.07
CA GLU A 46 -0.09 -10.80 -0.49
C GLU A 46 -0.19 -11.01 -2.00
N THR A 47 -1.28 -11.64 -2.46
CA THR A 47 -1.54 -11.83 -3.90
C THR A 47 -1.59 -10.48 -4.64
N GLN A 48 -2.24 -9.48 -4.05
CA GLN A 48 -2.30 -8.14 -4.64
C GLN A 48 -0.92 -7.48 -4.69
N PHE A 49 -0.09 -7.67 -3.65
CA PHE A 49 1.24 -7.09 -3.56
C PHE A 49 2.22 -7.77 -4.52
N GLU A 50 2.07 -9.07 -4.79
CA GLU A 50 2.85 -9.78 -5.81
C GLU A 50 2.63 -9.17 -7.21
N ASN A 51 1.40 -8.74 -7.53
CA ASN A 51 1.10 -8.02 -8.77
C ASN A 51 1.78 -6.63 -8.87
N TRP A 52 2.20 -6.09 -7.74
CA TRP A 52 2.89 -4.81 -7.62
C TRP A 52 4.39 -4.94 -7.36
N ARG A 53 4.89 -6.17 -7.27
CA ARG A 53 6.28 -6.49 -6.94
C ARG A 53 7.27 -5.91 -7.95
N ASN A 54 6.91 -5.93 -9.23
CA ASN A 54 7.69 -5.32 -10.30
C ASN A 54 7.12 -3.94 -10.62
N GLY A 55 7.99 -3.02 -11.08
CA GLY A 55 7.62 -1.63 -11.38
C GLY A 55 6.28 -1.52 -12.13
N ASN A 56 5.28 -0.96 -11.45
CA ASN A 56 3.90 -0.90 -11.92
C ASN A 56 3.48 0.56 -12.06
N GLU A 57 2.82 0.92 -13.16
CA GLU A 57 2.32 2.28 -13.39
C GLU A 57 1.40 2.76 -12.25
N THR A 58 0.67 1.84 -11.63
CA THR A 58 -0.24 2.08 -10.51
C THR A 58 0.48 2.66 -9.29
N LEU A 59 1.68 2.13 -9.00
CA LEU A 59 2.50 2.50 -7.84
C LEU A 59 3.71 3.39 -8.19
N ARG A 60 3.86 3.81 -9.45
CA ARG A 60 5.00 4.62 -9.93
C ARG A 60 5.27 5.86 -9.07
N LEU A 61 4.20 6.52 -8.59
CA LEU A 61 4.28 7.72 -7.74
C LEU A 61 4.53 7.41 -6.26
N CYS A 62 4.48 6.15 -5.84
CA CYS A 62 4.70 5.73 -4.45
C CYS A 62 6.19 5.49 -4.12
N ALA A 63 7.06 5.53 -5.13
CA ALA A 63 8.51 5.31 -5.01
C ALA A 63 9.31 6.60 -5.28
N ILE A 64 8.65 7.77 -5.27
CA ILE A 64 9.31 9.07 -5.41
C ILE A 64 9.66 9.53 -4.00
N THR A 65 10.80 9.10 -3.50
CA THR A 65 11.53 9.73 -2.41
C THR A 65 12.99 9.35 -2.55
#